data_AF-A0A956NWQ1-F1
#
_entry.id   AF-A0A956NWQ1-F1
#
_cell.length_a   1.000
_cell.length_b   1.000
_cell.length_c   1.000
_cell.angle_alpha   90.00
_cell.angle_beta   90.00
_cell.angle_gamma   90.00
#
_symmetry.space_group_name_H-M   'P 1'
#
loop_
_entity.id
_entity.type
_entity.pdbx_description
1 polymer ?
#
loop_
_entity_poly.entity_id
_entity_poly.type
_entity_poly.pdbx_seq_one_letter_code
_entity_poly.pdbx_strand_id
1 'polypeptide(L)'
;NGEETDSNDFSLPEFEQIKTAIDEQTKATNLEINQIESYRYLSLFGTLTKQSFDVQSSLNQKDFSSIVTAVILPLEDYNYLTNQTLKLDKNEAFYYHSKNSFEEKILSLANQSYRLKKMTIVPKTIKNQNELIESIVLVLPNLSTIETLRQAYIQQNPDIKIDPLFGTMSWNTTGDSIDKLAYADSLEILSKNQDLTVIYESKEKNKEEWYGLNGGFLFLGLFLGMLFTIGTVLITYFKQVSEGYDDREKFQIMQKVGLDQKMIKDSTRIQIIWMFFLPILLSIIHIAFAYPIIQKILVIFGISDKKLLIISILSVVVAFSLIYYLIYRITSKIYYTIVK
;
A
#
# COMPACT_ATOMS: atom_id res chain seq x y z
N ASN A 1 -28.03 -29.78 30.84
CA ASN A 1 -27.12 -28.82 31.49
C ASN A 1 -26.31 -28.13 30.43
N GLY A 2 -26.66 -26.87 30.15
CA GLY A 2 -25.82 -25.92 29.41
C GLY A 2 -26.02 -25.88 27.90
N GLU A 3 -27.21 -25.51 27.42
CA GLU A 3 -27.35 -24.86 26.11
C GLU A 3 -26.73 -23.44 26.24
N GLU A 4 -25.58 -23.21 25.61
CA GLU A 4 -25.15 -21.87 25.19
C GLU A 4 -25.48 -21.74 23.70
N THR A 5 -26.74 -21.41 23.41
CA THR A 5 -27.12 -20.81 22.13
C THR A 5 -27.08 -19.30 22.32
N ASP A 6 -25.90 -18.69 22.23
CA ASP A 6 -25.78 -17.24 22.33
C ASP A 6 -25.99 -16.56 20.98
N SER A 7 -26.81 -15.52 21.04
CA SER A 7 -27.51 -14.81 19.98
C SER A 7 -26.61 -14.26 18.87
N ASN A 8 -26.89 -14.68 17.62
CA ASN A 8 -26.28 -14.16 16.39
C ASN A 8 -27.38 -13.88 15.33
N ASP A 9 -28.50 -13.24 15.68
CA ASP A 9 -29.48 -12.91 14.64
C ASP A 9 -29.06 -11.64 13.88
N PHE A 10 -28.19 -11.83 12.88
CA PHE A 10 -27.78 -10.83 11.91
C PHE A 10 -28.77 -10.86 10.75
N SER A 11 -29.80 -10.01 10.81
CA SER A 11 -31.00 -9.94 9.96
C SER A 11 -30.81 -9.78 8.42
N LEU A 12 -29.95 -10.57 7.79
CA LEU A 12 -29.83 -10.79 6.34
C LEU A 12 -29.78 -12.31 6.10
N PRO A 13 -30.75 -12.91 5.39
CA PRO A 13 -30.77 -14.36 5.11
C PRO A 13 -29.48 -14.89 4.48
N GLU A 14 -28.79 -14.08 3.68
CA GLU A 14 -27.53 -14.41 3.01
C GLU A 14 -26.37 -14.59 4.00
N PHE A 15 -26.39 -13.86 5.12
CA PHE A 15 -25.34 -13.96 6.15
C PHE A 15 -25.33 -15.32 6.83
N GLU A 16 -26.51 -15.83 7.17
CA GLU A 16 -26.66 -17.15 7.80
C GLU A 16 -26.31 -18.29 6.84
N GLN A 17 -26.63 -18.12 5.54
CA GLN A 17 -26.22 -19.08 4.51
C GLN A 17 -24.70 -19.16 4.39
N ILE A 18 -24.01 -18.01 4.33
CA ILE A 18 -22.55 -17.95 4.26
C ILE A 18 -21.92 -18.53 5.52
N LYS A 19 -22.44 -18.17 6.71
CA LYS A 19 -21.97 -18.72 7.99
C LYS A 19 -22.06 -20.24 8.05
N THR A 20 -23.19 -20.79 7.64
CA THR A 20 -23.42 -22.24 7.60
C THR A 20 -22.40 -22.92 6.67
N ALA A 21 -22.18 -22.37 5.47
CA ALA A 21 -21.20 -22.90 4.54
C ALA A 21 -19.76 -22.86 5.11
N ILE A 22 -19.39 -21.79 5.82
CA ILE A 22 -18.10 -21.69 6.51
C ILE A 22 -17.99 -22.75 7.61
N ASP A 23 -19.01 -22.92 8.45
CA ASP A 23 -19.01 -23.90 9.53
C ASP A 23 -18.90 -25.35 9.01
N GLU A 24 -19.64 -25.68 7.94
CA GLU A 24 -19.57 -26.98 7.28
C GLU A 24 -18.17 -27.25 6.72
N GLN A 25 -17.60 -26.28 6.00
CA GLN A 25 -16.27 -26.41 5.40
C GLN A 25 -15.17 -26.51 6.47
N THR A 26 -15.33 -25.80 7.58
CA THR A 26 -14.39 -25.83 8.71
C THR A 26 -14.38 -27.21 9.37
N LYS A 27 -15.58 -27.79 9.58
CA LYS A 27 -15.71 -29.16 10.09
C LYS A 27 -15.14 -30.19 9.12
N ALA A 28 -15.39 -30.04 7.82
CA ALA A 28 -14.88 -30.95 6.79
C ALA A 28 -13.35 -31.00 6.73
N THR A 29 -12.68 -29.93 7.16
CA THR A 29 -11.22 -29.80 7.19
C THR A 29 -10.61 -30.10 8.57
N ASN A 30 -11.40 -30.56 9.54
CA ASN A 30 -10.99 -30.80 10.93
C ASN A 30 -10.34 -29.56 11.60
N LEU A 31 -10.76 -28.37 11.18
CA LEU A 31 -10.37 -27.11 11.79
C LEU A 31 -11.47 -26.62 12.73
N GLU A 32 -11.10 -25.74 13.66
CA GLU A 32 -12.04 -25.12 14.60
C GLU A 32 -11.95 -23.59 14.48
N ILE A 33 -13.09 -22.92 14.44
CA ILE A 33 -13.16 -21.46 14.48
C ILE A 33 -12.96 -21.02 15.93
N ASN A 34 -11.94 -20.19 16.19
CA ASN A 34 -11.65 -19.68 17.53
C ASN A 34 -11.96 -18.19 17.71
N GLN A 35 -12.12 -17.47 16.61
CA GLN A 35 -12.48 -16.05 16.59
C GLN A 35 -13.33 -15.79 15.36
N ILE A 36 -14.43 -15.07 15.55
CA ILE A 36 -15.31 -14.63 14.47
C ILE A 36 -15.82 -13.23 14.76
N GLU A 37 -15.69 -12.35 13.78
CA GLU A 37 -16.21 -11.00 13.79
C GLU A 37 -17.02 -10.79 12.53
N SER A 38 -18.22 -10.23 12.67
CA SER A 38 -19.07 -9.87 11.55
C SER A 38 -19.72 -8.53 11.80
N TYR A 39 -19.88 -7.76 10.73
CA TYR A 39 -20.61 -6.50 10.76
C TYR A 39 -21.14 -6.14 9.38
N ARG A 40 -22.21 -5.36 9.38
CA ARG A 40 -22.85 -4.82 8.19
C ARG A 40 -22.58 -3.33 8.11
N TYR A 41 -22.48 -2.84 6.88
CA TYR A 41 -22.20 -1.44 6.65
C TYR A 41 -22.69 -1.00 5.28
N LEU A 42 -23.03 0.28 5.18
CA LEU A 42 -23.18 0.96 3.90
C LEU A 42 -21.89 1.75 3.64
N SER A 43 -21.32 1.59 2.45
CA SER A 43 -20.20 2.38 1.98
C SER A 43 -20.69 3.42 0.97
N LEU A 44 -20.36 4.68 1.19
CA LEU A 44 -20.66 5.78 0.28
C LEU A 44 -19.37 6.51 -0.09
N PHE A 45 -19.29 6.98 -1.34
CA PHE A 45 -18.19 7.79 -1.83
C PHE A 45 -18.71 9.19 -2.17
N GLY A 46 -18.01 10.22 -1.69
CA GLY A 46 -18.50 11.58 -1.86
C GLY A 46 -17.53 12.62 -1.32
N THR A 47 -18.04 13.81 -1.09
CA THR A 47 -17.32 14.92 -0.47
C THR A 47 -17.93 15.25 0.88
N LEU A 48 -17.07 15.41 1.89
CA LEU A 48 -17.46 15.87 3.20
C LEU A 48 -17.29 17.39 3.29
N THR A 49 -18.41 18.12 3.39
CA THR A 49 -18.40 19.55 3.74
C THR A 49 -18.50 19.72 5.25
N LYS A 50 -18.48 20.96 5.75
CA LYS A 50 -18.67 21.22 7.20
C LYS A 50 -20.04 20.75 7.73
N GLN A 51 -21.05 20.58 6.87
CA GLN A 51 -22.42 20.31 7.34
C GLN A 51 -23.14 19.22 6.55
N SER A 52 -22.59 18.74 5.44
CA SER A 52 -23.20 17.72 4.59
C SER A 52 -22.18 16.69 4.11
N PHE A 53 -22.67 15.47 3.89
CA PHE A 53 -21.98 14.48 3.08
C PHE A 53 -22.73 14.32 1.77
N ASP A 54 -22.10 14.75 0.68
CA ASP A 54 -22.69 14.75 -0.65
C ASP A 54 -22.08 13.64 -1.48
N VAL A 55 -22.90 12.68 -1.90
CA VAL A 55 -22.46 11.54 -2.70
C VAL A 55 -22.08 12.02 -4.10
N GLN A 56 -21.00 11.47 -4.64
CA GLN A 56 -20.53 11.78 -6.00
C GLN A 56 -20.24 10.50 -6.77
N SER A 57 -20.38 10.54 -8.10
CA SER A 57 -19.98 9.40 -8.92
C SER A 57 -18.46 9.26 -8.92
N SER A 58 -17.96 8.03 -8.83
CA SER A 58 -16.52 7.72 -8.90
C SER A 58 -15.92 7.99 -10.29
N LEU A 59 -16.76 8.04 -11.34
CA LEU A 59 -16.34 8.11 -12.74
C LEU A 59 -16.14 9.55 -13.28
N ASN A 60 -16.70 10.58 -12.64
CA ASN A 60 -16.65 11.97 -13.15
C ASN A 60 -15.67 12.89 -12.41
N GLN A 61 -14.79 12.34 -11.57
CA GLN A 61 -13.95 13.15 -10.70
C GLN A 61 -12.59 13.48 -11.30
N LYS A 62 -12.27 14.77 -11.31
CA LYS A 62 -10.96 15.31 -11.71
C LYS A 62 -9.99 15.44 -10.55
N ASP A 63 -10.48 15.43 -9.31
CA ASP A 63 -9.68 15.63 -8.10
C ASP A 63 -10.02 14.59 -7.04
N PHE A 64 -9.17 13.58 -6.91
CA PHE A 64 -9.32 12.50 -5.92
C PHE A 64 -8.93 12.94 -4.50
N SER A 65 -8.36 14.14 -4.32
CA SER A 65 -7.85 14.59 -3.02
C SER A 65 -8.94 15.04 -2.04
N SER A 66 -10.13 15.35 -2.54
CA SER A 66 -11.29 15.79 -1.75
C SER A 66 -12.29 14.66 -1.46
N ILE A 67 -12.03 13.45 -1.96
CA ILE A 67 -12.88 12.29 -1.76
C ILE A 67 -12.81 11.84 -0.31
N VAL A 68 -13.98 11.64 0.25
CA VAL A 68 -14.18 11.02 1.56
C VAL A 68 -15.03 9.76 1.39
N THR A 69 -14.58 8.67 1.98
CA THR A 69 -15.37 7.43 2.11
C THR A 69 -16.18 7.50 3.40
N ALA A 70 -17.50 7.40 3.31
CA ALA A 70 -18.37 7.26 4.47
C ALA A 70 -18.73 5.79 4.70
N VAL A 71 -18.36 5.26 5.87
CA VAL A 71 -18.72 3.90 6.31
C VAL A 71 -19.78 4.02 7.39
N ILE A 72 -20.99 3.53 7.11
CA ILE A 72 -22.15 3.69 8.00
C ILE A 72 -22.53 2.32 8.56
N LEU A 73 -22.45 2.15 9.88
CA LEU A 73 -22.76 0.91 10.59
C LEU A 73 -24.07 1.05 11.39
N PRO A 74 -24.82 -0.05 11.60
CA PRO A 74 -25.90 -0.04 12.57
C PRO A 74 -25.34 -0.11 14.00
N LEU A 75 -26.06 0.46 14.96
CA LEU A 75 -25.65 0.54 16.36
C LEU A 75 -25.45 -0.84 17.00
N GLU A 76 -26.26 -1.82 16.61
CA GLU A 76 -26.12 -3.21 17.06
C GLU A 76 -24.74 -3.80 16.71
N ASP A 77 -24.29 -3.64 15.46
CA ASP A 77 -22.99 -4.16 15.02
C ASP A 77 -21.84 -3.39 15.68
N TYR A 78 -21.97 -2.07 15.86
CA TYR A 78 -20.99 -1.29 16.60
C TYR A 78 -20.89 -1.72 18.07
N ASN A 79 -22.03 -1.95 18.73
CA ASN A 79 -22.09 -2.43 20.10
C ASN A 79 -21.45 -3.82 20.24
N TYR A 80 -21.71 -4.72 19.28
CA TYR A 80 -21.07 -6.03 19.19
C TYR A 80 -19.55 -5.92 19.07
N LEU A 81 -19.06 -5.14 18.08
CA LEU A 81 -17.63 -4.97 17.82
C LEU A 81 -16.87 -4.29 18.98
N THR A 82 -17.56 -3.49 19.79
CA THR A 82 -16.93 -2.75 20.91
C THR A 82 -17.23 -3.37 22.28
N ASN A 83 -18.04 -4.43 22.33
CA ASN A 83 -18.58 -5.01 23.56
C ASN A 83 -19.23 -3.95 24.47
N GLN A 84 -20.08 -3.10 23.87
CA GLN A 84 -20.79 -2.01 24.55
C GLN A 84 -22.31 -2.17 24.40
N THR A 85 -23.08 -1.50 25.27
CA THR A 85 -24.55 -1.46 25.21
C THR A 85 -25.03 -0.02 25.10
N LEU A 86 -24.59 0.69 24.06
CA LEU A 86 -24.97 2.08 23.83
C LEU A 86 -26.37 2.18 23.22
N LYS A 87 -26.99 3.36 23.37
CA LYS A 87 -28.27 3.73 22.76
C LYS A 87 -28.12 5.03 21.97
N LEU A 88 -28.81 5.12 20.84
CA LEU A 88 -28.91 6.33 20.02
C LEU A 88 -30.38 6.65 19.74
N ASP A 89 -30.72 7.93 19.81
CA ASP A 89 -32.02 8.42 19.32
C ASP A 89 -32.04 8.47 17.78
N LYS A 90 -33.23 8.56 17.18
CA LYS A 90 -33.44 8.55 15.72
C LYS A 90 -32.59 9.56 14.93
N ASN A 91 -32.33 10.73 15.52
CA ASN A 91 -31.58 11.83 14.89
C ASN A 91 -30.19 12.01 15.50
N GLU A 92 -29.64 10.97 16.13
CA GLU A 92 -28.29 10.96 16.67
C GLU A 92 -27.43 9.94 15.94
N ALA A 93 -26.14 10.22 15.83
CA ALA A 93 -25.17 9.29 15.27
C ALA A 93 -23.86 9.37 16.05
N PHE A 94 -23.19 8.22 16.22
CA PHE A 94 -21.77 8.26 16.60
C PHE A 94 -20.91 8.51 15.36
N TYR A 95 -19.79 9.21 15.52
CA TYR A 95 -18.85 9.44 14.42
C TYR A 95 -17.38 9.28 14.81
N TYR A 96 -16.59 8.89 13.82
CA TYR A 96 -15.12 8.94 13.84
C TYR A 96 -14.63 9.48 12.50
N HIS A 97 -13.58 10.32 12.52
CA HIS A 97 -12.99 10.87 11.31
C HIS A 97 -11.49 10.57 11.26
N SER A 98 -11.04 9.90 10.20
CA SER A 98 -9.67 9.39 10.03
C SER A 98 -8.57 10.45 10.22
N LYS A 99 -8.77 11.67 9.69
CA LYS A 99 -7.80 12.77 9.81
C LYS A 99 -7.98 13.62 11.07
N ASN A 100 -8.96 13.32 11.92
CA ASN A 100 -9.34 14.12 13.09
C ASN A 100 -9.60 15.62 12.82
N SER A 101 -9.77 16.04 11.57
CA SER A 101 -10.01 17.43 11.16
C SER A 101 -11.49 17.86 11.19
N PHE A 102 -12.42 16.91 11.42
CA PHE A 102 -13.86 17.15 11.43
C PHE A 102 -14.37 17.14 12.88
N GLU A 103 -14.89 18.26 13.35
CA GLU A 103 -15.36 18.46 14.75
C GLU A 103 -16.78 19.02 14.84
N GLU A 104 -17.52 18.95 13.74
CA GLU A 104 -18.85 19.55 13.62
C GLU A 104 -19.87 18.75 14.41
N LYS A 105 -20.84 19.44 15.03
CA LYS A 105 -21.85 18.82 15.91
C LYS A 105 -23.04 18.24 15.17
N ILE A 106 -23.22 18.64 13.91
CA ILE A 106 -24.37 18.25 13.09
C ILE A 106 -23.84 17.89 11.71
N LEU A 107 -24.31 16.77 11.16
CA LEU A 107 -24.03 16.36 9.80
C LEU A 107 -25.33 16.01 9.10
N SER A 108 -25.49 16.51 7.89
CA SER A 108 -26.65 16.23 7.04
C SER A 108 -26.31 15.13 6.04
N LEU A 109 -27.13 14.08 6.03
CA LEU A 109 -27.04 12.94 5.11
C LEU A 109 -28.37 12.85 4.35
N ALA A 110 -28.35 13.00 3.03
CA ALA A 110 -29.52 12.97 2.16
C ALA A 110 -30.76 13.72 2.72
N ASN A 111 -30.63 15.00 3.04
CA ASN A 111 -31.66 15.87 3.65
C ASN A 111 -32.10 15.52 5.08
N GLN A 112 -31.43 14.57 5.76
CA GLN A 112 -31.65 14.26 7.17
C GLN A 112 -30.48 14.78 8.01
N SER A 113 -30.76 15.49 9.09
CA SER A 113 -29.72 16.02 9.98
C SER A 113 -29.54 15.14 11.22
N TYR A 114 -28.30 14.72 11.47
CA TYR A 114 -27.90 13.92 12.62
C TYR A 114 -27.04 14.75 13.57
N ARG A 115 -27.38 14.68 14.87
CA ARG A 115 -26.54 15.21 15.95
C ARG A 115 -25.42 14.22 16.23
N LEU A 116 -24.18 14.69 16.10
CA LEU A 116 -22.99 13.86 16.17
C LEU A 116 -22.44 13.75 17.59
N LYS A 117 -22.16 12.51 18.00
CA LYS A 117 -21.43 12.16 19.21
C LYS A 117 -20.13 11.47 18.83
N LYS A 118 -18.98 11.93 19.32
CA LYS A 118 -17.70 11.31 18.97
C LYS A 118 -17.62 9.89 19.53
N MET A 119 -17.13 8.94 18.72
CA MET A 119 -16.90 7.56 19.17
C MET A 119 -15.85 7.52 20.28
N THR A 120 -16.13 6.74 21.32
CA THR A 120 -15.19 6.49 22.42
C THR A 120 -14.21 5.37 22.07
N ILE A 121 -14.68 4.37 21.32
CA ILE A 121 -13.90 3.22 20.85
C ILE A 121 -14.08 3.12 19.35
N VAL A 122 -12.98 3.05 18.61
CA VAL A 122 -13.01 2.79 17.16
C VAL A 122 -12.59 1.35 16.94
N PRO A 123 -13.47 0.45 16.46
CA PRO A 123 -13.11 -0.93 16.16
C PRO A 123 -11.87 -1.00 15.27
N LYS A 124 -10.93 -1.89 15.59
CA LYS A 124 -9.67 -2.05 14.83
C LYS A 124 -9.94 -2.36 13.36
N THR A 125 -10.94 -3.19 13.11
CA THR A 125 -11.37 -3.63 11.78
C THR A 125 -11.78 -2.45 10.90
N ILE A 126 -12.36 -1.40 11.49
CA ILE A 126 -12.75 -0.17 10.78
C ILE A 126 -11.56 0.81 10.67
N LYS A 127 -10.73 0.89 11.71
CA LYS A 127 -9.59 1.82 11.75
C LYS A 127 -8.53 1.49 10.68
N ASN A 128 -8.26 0.21 10.43
CA ASN A 128 -7.18 -0.24 9.57
C ASN A 128 -7.52 -0.21 8.06
N GLN A 129 -8.78 -0.04 7.67
CA GLN A 129 -9.21 -0.10 6.27
C GLN A 129 -8.99 1.22 5.49
N ASN A 130 -8.75 2.36 6.17
CA ASN A 130 -8.90 3.69 5.58
C ASN A 130 -7.65 4.60 5.68
N GLU A 131 -6.42 4.06 5.62
CA GLU A 131 -5.22 4.89 5.75
C GLU A 131 -4.87 5.69 4.47
N LEU A 132 -5.36 5.28 3.30
CA LEU A 132 -5.03 5.90 2.01
C LEU A 132 -6.02 6.99 1.57
N ILE A 133 -7.30 6.85 1.92
CA ILE A 133 -8.38 7.79 1.57
C ILE A 133 -9.00 8.31 2.87
N GLU A 134 -9.29 9.61 2.91
CA GLU A 134 -9.99 10.20 4.05
C GLU A 134 -11.33 9.49 4.26
N SER A 135 -11.59 9.03 5.48
CA SER A 135 -12.85 8.38 5.81
C SER A 135 -13.55 9.00 7.01
N ILE A 136 -14.87 9.01 6.95
CA ILE A 136 -15.76 9.22 8.10
C ILE A 136 -16.53 7.93 8.39
N VAL A 137 -16.53 7.50 9.64
CA VAL A 137 -17.31 6.35 10.11
C VAL A 137 -18.48 6.90 10.88
N LEU A 138 -19.68 6.42 10.59
CA LEU A 138 -20.92 6.82 11.24
C LEU A 138 -21.63 5.58 11.79
N VAL A 139 -22.25 5.72 12.96
CA VAL A 139 -23.11 4.68 13.53
C VAL A 139 -24.51 5.24 13.66
N LEU A 140 -25.46 4.61 12.96
CA LEU A 140 -26.88 4.97 12.97
C LEU A 140 -27.68 3.99 13.84
N PRO A 141 -28.87 4.37 14.32
CA PRO A 141 -29.62 3.59 15.30
C PRO A 141 -29.93 2.13 14.90
N ASN A 142 -30.21 1.87 13.62
CA ASN A 142 -30.55 0.53 13.13
C ASN A 142 -30.45 0.45 11.59
N LEU A 143 -30.52 -0.76 11.05
CA LEU A 143 -30.47 -1.03 9.61
C LEU A 143 -31.59 -0.36 8.82
N SER A 144 -32.81 -0.31 9.36
CA SER A 144 -33.95 0.34 8.68
C SER A 144 -33.68 1.84 8.43
N THR A 145 -32.99 2.50 9.37
CA THR A 145 -32.55 3.89 9.23
C THR A 145 -31.50 4.02 8.13
N ILE A 146 -30.53 3.10 8.08
CA ILE A 146 -29.49 3.08 7.03
C ILE A 146 -30.11 2.84 5.65
N GLU A 147 -31.04 1.90 5.53
CA GLU A 147 -31.71 1.61 4.26
C GLU A 147 -32.58 2.79 3.81
N THR A 148 -33.31 3.43 4.73
CA THR A 148 -34.06 4.66 4.43
C THR A 148 -33.12 5.77 3.94
N LEU A 149 -31.95 5.93 4.57
CA LEU A 149 -30.94 6.89 4.15
C LEU A 149 -30.40 6.55 2.75
N ARG A 150 -30.11 5.29 2.47
CA ARG A 150 -29.65 4.81 1.17
C ARG A 150 -30.66 5.13 0.06
N GLN A 151 -31.95 4.85 0.31
CA GLN A 151 -33.03 5.18 -0.61
C GLN A 151 -33.15 6.70 -0.84
N ALA A 152 -32.96 7.52 0.20
CA ALA A 152 -32.95 8.98 0.06
C ALA A 152 -31.81 9.47 -0.85
N TYR A 153 -30.62 8.88 -0.75
CA TYR A 153 -29.51 9.20 -1.66
C TYR A 153 -29.80 8.78 -3.10
N ILE A 154 -30.39 7.60 -3.32
CA ILE A 154 -30.80 7.13 -4.66
C ILE A 154 -31.81 8.10 -5.28
N GLN A 155 -32.81 8.54 -4.51
CA GLN A 155 -33.84 9.47 -5.00
C GLN A 155 -33.27 10.86 -5.33
N GLN A 156 -32.31 11.35 -4.53
CA GLN A 156 -31.66 12.65 -4.78
C GLN A 156 -30.66 12.60 -5.94
N ASN A 157 -30.10 11.42 -6.23
CA ASN A 157 -29.03 11.24 -7.20
C ASN A 157 -29.33 10.05 -8.13
N PRO A 158 -30.36 10.15 -9.00
CA PRO A 158 -30.80 9.04 -9.84
C PRO A 158 -29.73 8.55 -10.83
N ASP A 159 -28.78 9.41 -11.20
CA ASP A 159 -27.67 9.09 -12.11
C ASP A 159 -26.48 8.43 -11.39
N ILE A 160 -26.49 8.35 -10.06
CA ILE A 160 -25.40 7.77 -9.27
C ILE A 160 -25.84 6.40 -8.75
N LYS A 161 -25.08 5.36 -9.12
CA LYS A 161 -25.25 4.04 -8.53
C LYS A 161 -24.80 4.08 -7.07
N ILE A 162 -25.75 3.90 -6.15
CA ILE A 162 -25.49 3.71 -4.72
C ILE A 162 -25.40 2.21 -4.46
N ASP A 163 -24.29 1.76 -3.91
CA ASP A 163 -24.07 0.36 -3.58
C ASP A 163 -25.08 -0.13 -2.52
N PRO A 164 -25.41 -1.44 -2.52
CA PRO A 164 -26.26 -2.02 -1.49
C PRO A 164 -25.58 -2.01 -0.11
N LEU A 165 -26.32 -2.43 0.91
CA LEU A 165 -25.72 -2.76 2.19
C LEU A 165 -24.75 -3.94 2.00
N PHE A 166 -23.53 -3.78 2.48
CA PHE A 166 -22.55 -4.85 2.56
C PHE A 166 -22.60 -5.49 3.93
N GLY A 167 -22.03 -6.67 4.01
CA GLY A 167 -21.47 -7.08 5.27
C GLY A 167 -20.28 -8.00 5.10
N THR A 168 -19.49 -8.05 6.15
CA THR A 168 -18.25 -8.79 6.21
C THR A 168 -18.28 -9.78 7.35
N MET A 169 -17.61 -10.89 7.14
CA MET A 169 -17.35 -11.90 8.13
C MET A 169 -15.86 -12.22 8.08
N SER A 170 -15.19 -12.08 9.21
CA SER A 170 -13.78 -12.36 9.40
C SER A 170 -13.66 -13.40 10.50
N TRP A 171 -12.87 -14.44 10.26
CA TRP A 171 -12.67 -15.49 11.25
C TRP A 171 -11.24 -16.00 11.26
N ASN A 172 -10.88 -16.67 12.34
CA ASN A 172 -9.63 -17.37 12.47
C ASN A 172 -9.89 -18.83 12.85
N THR A 173 -9.10 -19.72 12.28
CA THR A 173 -9.16 -21.15 12.53
C THR A 173 -7.96 -21.62 13.35
N THR A 174 -8.07 -22.82 13.92
CA THR A 174 -6.93 -23.63 14.38
C THR A 174 -6.13 -24.14 13.17
N GLY A 175 -5.13 -25.00 13.39
CA GLY A 175 -4.26 -25.53 12.33
C GLY A 175 -3.03 -24.67 12.04
N ASP A 176 -2.09 -25.25 11.31
CA ASP A 176 -0.86 -24.57 10.90
C ASP A 176 -1.05 -23.79 9.57
N SER A 177 0.02 -23.17 9.07
CA SER A 177 -0.06 -22.40 7.82
C SER A 177 -0.42 -23.23 6.59
N ILE A 178 -0.04 -24.52 6.56
CA ILE A 178 -0.35 -25.41 5.42
C ILE A 178 -1.83 -25.78 5.45
N ASP A 179 -2.35 -26.14 6.64
CA ASP A 179 -3.77 -26.44 6.83
C ASP A 179 -4.64 -25.23 6.44
N LYS A 180 -4.24 -24.03 6.89
CA LYS A 180 -4.96 -22.78 6.61
C LYS A 180 -4.93 -22.39 5.14
N LEU A 181 -3.85 -22.68 4.41
CA LEU A 181 -3.77 -22.44 2.98
C LEU A 181 -4.70 -23.38 2.20
N ALA A 182 -4.68 -24.67 2.51
CA ALA A 182 -5.57 -25.64 1.89
C ALA A 182 -7.06 -25.33 2.17
N TYR A 183 -7.36 -24.93 3.41
CA TYR A 183 -8.69 -24.44 3.79
C TYR A 183 -9.08 -23.21 2.97
N ALA A 184 -8.16 -22.25 2.78
CA ALA A 184 -8.42 -21.06 1.99
C ALA A 184 -8.71 -21.35 0.50
N ASP A 185 -7.98 -22.29 -0.11
CA ASP A 185 -8.24 -22.72 -1.49
C ASP A 185 -9.64 -23.34 -1.62
N SER A 186 -10.06 -24.13 -0.63
CA SER A 186 -11.38 -24.75 -0.64
C SER A 186 -12.52 -23.72 -0.54
N LEU A 187 -12.35 -22.67 0.28
CA LEU A 187 -13.32 -21.60 0.42
C LEU A 187 -13.39 -20.68 -0.79
N GLU A 188 -12.28 -20.45 -1.49
CA GLU A 188 -12.29 -19.67 -2.72
C GLU A 188 -13.11 -20.37 -3.83
N ILE A 189 -13.04 -21.70 -3.89
CA ILE A 189 -13.86 -22.48 -4.83
C ILE A 189 -15.34 -22.34 -4.44
N LEU A 190 -15.66 -22.46 -3.14
CA LEU A 190 -17.02 -22.30 -2.65
C LEU A 190 -17.56 -20.89 -2.92
N SER A 191 -16.77 -19.84 -2.71
CA SER A 191 -17.19 -18.45 -2.91
C SER A 191 -17.51 -18.14 -4.37
N LYS A 192 -16.84 -18.80 -5.32
CA LYS A 192 -17.12 -18.66 -6.76
C LYS A 192 -18.36 -19.41 -7.23
N ASN A 193 -18.80 -20.41 -6.47
CA ASN A 193 -19.91 -21.29 -6.81
C ASN A 193 -21.23 -20.91 -6.13
N GLN A 194 -21.28 -19.78 -5.41
CA GLN A 194 -22.52 -19.28 -4.82
C GLN A 194 -23.26 -18.36 -5.80
N ASP A 195 -24.60 -18.37 -5.73
CA ASP A 195 -25.45 -17.41 -6.42
C ASP A 195 -25.36 -15.98 -5.82
N LEU A 196 -24.55 -15.81 -4.77
CA LEU A 196 -24.29 -14.56 -4.07
C LEU A 196 -22.97 -13.94 -4.55
N THR A 197 -22.92 -12.61 -4.63
CA THR A 197 -21.68 -11.87 -4.86
C THR A 197 -20.81 -11.89 -3.60
N VAL A 198 -20.00 -12.92 -3.44
CA VAL A 198 -19.08 -13.08 -2.31
C VAL A 198 -17.66 -12.68 -2.73
N ILE A 199 -17.06 -11.75 -1.98
CA ILE A 199 -15.63 -11.45 -2.06
C ILE A 199 -14.95 -12.21 -0.93
N TYR A 200 -14.09 -13.16 -1.30
CA TYR A 200 -13.31 -13.96 -0.36
C TYR A 200 -11.86 -13.54 -0.37
N GLU A 201 -11.30 -13.31 0.81
CA GLU A 201 -9.89 -13.02 1.01
C GLU A 201 -9.33 -13.91 2.12
N SER A 202 -8.07 -14.33 1.97
CA SER A 202 -7.37 -15.12 2.98
C SER A 202 -6.01 -14.52 3.29
N LYS A 203 -5.69 -14.42 4.59
CA LYS A 203 -4.40 -13.92 5.05
C LYS A 203 -3.23 -14.76 4.53
N GLU A 204 -3.35 -16.10 4.51
CA GLU A 204 -2.25 -16.96 4.06
C GLU A 204 -2.05 -16.85 2.55
N LYS A 205 -3.14 -16.78 1.75
CA LYS A 205 -3.04 -16.54 0.31
C LYS A 205 -2.45 -15.17 0.00
N ASN A 206 -2.96 -14.12 0.65
CA ASN A 206 -2.45 -12.77 0.50
C ASN A 206 -0.97 -12.68 0.90
N LYS A 207 -0.53 -13.46 1.90
CA LYS A 207 0.88 -13.53 2.30
C LYS A 207 1.76 -14.20 1.25
N GLU A 208 1.31 -15.29 0.63
CA GLU A 208 2.04 -15.92 -0.49
C GLU A 208 2.17 -14.96 -1.68
N GLU A 209 1.06 -14.32 -2.08
CA GLU A 209 1.07 -13.32 -3.16
C GLU A 209 1.99 -12.14 -2.82
N TRP A 210 1.93 -11.65 -1.58
CA TRP A 210 2.75 -10.54 -1.13
C TRP A 210 4.24 -10.90 -1.14
N TYR A 211 4.63 -12.09 -0.68
CA TYR A 211 6.01 -12.55 -0.78
C TYR A 211 6.44 -12.81 -2.23
N GLY A 212 5.56 -13.37 -3.06
CA GLY A 212 5.83 -13.60 -4.47
C GLY A 212 6.12 -12.30 -5.23
N LEU A 213 5.25 -11.30 -5.09
CA LEU A 213 5.40 -10.00 -5.75
C LEU A 213 6.62 -9.24 -5.24
N ASN A 214 6.75 -9.07 -3.92
CA ASN A 214 7.88 -8.31 -3.36
C ASN A 214 9.21 -9.03 -3.53
N GLY A 215 9.23 -10.36 -3.41
CA GLY A 215 10.39 -11.19 -3.69
C GLY A 215 10.81 -11.12 -5.16
N GLY A 216 9.83 -11.14 -6.07
CA GLY A 216 10.06 -10.94 -7.50
C GLY A 216 10.66 -9.57 -7.83
N PHE A 217 10.13 -8.49 -7.26
CA PHE A 217 10.69 -7.15 -7.45
C PHE A 217 12.10 -7.01 -6.85
N LEU A 218 12.34 -7.57 -5.65
CA LEU A 218 13.66 -7.57 -5.03
C LEU A 218 14.68 -8.34 -5.89
N PHE A 219 14.32 -9.53 -6.36
CA PHE A 219 15.15 -10.32 -7.25
C PHE A 219 15.46 -9.54 -8.53
N LEU A 220 14.44 -9.00 -9.19
CA LEU A 220 14.61 -8.23 -10.43
C LEU A 220 15.54 -7.03 -10.22
N GLY A 221 15.34 -6.28 -9.14
CA GLY A 221 16.17 -5.13 -8.78
C GLY A 221 17.62 -5.49 -8.52
N LEU A 222 17.87 -6.53 -7.71
CA LEU A 222 19.24 -6.99 -7.41
C LEU A 222 19.92 -7.61 -8.63
N PHE A 223 19.21 -8.44 -9.39
CA PHE A 223 19.74 -9.11 -10.57
C PHE A 223 20.11 -8.10 -11.66
N LEU A 224 19.18 -7.22 -12.05
CA LEU A 224 19.45 -6.18 -13.05
C LEU A 224 20.50 -5.20 -12.54
N GLY A 225 20.45 -4.82 -11.26
CA GLY A 225 21.44 -3.96 -10.63
C GLY A 225 22.84 -4.55 -10.72
N MET A 226 23.00 -5.82 -10.38
CA MET A 226 24.28 -6.53 -10.48
C MET A 226 24.74 -6.69 -11.93
N LEU A 227 23.84 -7.04 -12.84
CA LEU A 227 24.11 -7.21 -14.27
C LEU A 227 24.67 -5.91 -14.88
N PHE A 228 24.00 -4.79 -14.67
CA PHE A 228 24.47 -3.48 -15.17
C PHE A 228 25.73 -2.99 -14.45
N THR A 229 25.90 -3.34 -13.18
CA THR A 229 27.13 -3.03 -12.44
C THR A 229 28.32 -3.78 -13.03
N ILE A 230 28.21 -5.10 -13.26
CA ILE A 230 29.26 -5.88 -13.91
C ILE A 230 29.56 -5.34 -15.31
N GLY A 231 28.53 -5.02 -16.10
CA GLY A 231 28.70 -4.40 -17.41
C GLY A 231 29.50 -3.09 -17.35
N THR A 232 29.16 -2.22 -16.40
CA THR A 232 29.87 -0.96 -16.16
C THR A 232 31.33 -1.22 -15.77
N VAL A 233 31.58 -2.12 -14.82
CA VAL A 233 32.94 -2.50 -14.37
C VAL A 233 33.78 -2.95 -15.56
N LEU A 234 33.24 -3.83 -16.41
CA LEU A 234 33.94 -4.36 -17.58
C LEU A 234 34.27 -3.26 -18.59
N ILE A 235 33.29 -2.44 -18.95
CA ILE A 235 33.48 -1.33 -19.90
C ILE A 235 34.56 -0.38 -19.39
N THR A 236 34.48 0.02 -18.12
CA THR A 236 35.45 0.93 -17.52
C THR A 236 36.84 0.31 -17.41
N TYR A 237 36.92 -0.98 -17.07
CA TYR A 237 38.19 -1.72 -17.02
C TYR A 237 38.88 -1.73 -18.38
N PHE A 238 38.18 -2.18 -19.44
CA PHE A 238 38.76 -2.24 -20.78
C PHE A 238 39.14 -0.86 -21.31
N LYS A 239 38.29 0.15 -21.05
CA LYS A 239 38.59 1.53 -21.40
C LYS A 239 39.89 2.02 -20.74
N GLN A 240 40.04 1.80 -19.44
CA GLN A 240 41.22 2.24 -18.69
C GLN A 240 42.49 1.49 -19.08
N VAL A 241 42.39 0.21 -19.40
CA VAL A 241 43.52 -0.56 -19.93
C VAL A 241 43.94 -0.02 -21.30
N SER A 242 42.97 0.17 -22.22
CA SER A 242 43.25 0.70 -23.57
C SER A 242 43.87 2.09 -23.52
N GLU A 243 43.25 3.04 -22.79
CA GLU A 243 43.76 4.39 -22.61
C GLU A 243 45.14 4.39 -21.95
N GLY A 244 45.38 3.47 -21.00
CA GLY A 244 46.67 3.33 -20.33
C GLY A 244 47.80 2.96 -21.30
N TYR A 245 47.56 2.08 -22.27
CA TYR A 245 48.55 1.73 -23.29
C TYR A 245 48.79 2.85 -24.29
N ASP A 246 47.73 3.50 -24.77
CA ASP A 246 47.84 4.62 -25.72
C ASP A 246 48.54 5.84 -25.10
N ASP A 247 48.25 6.15 -23.83
CA ASP A 247 48.86 7.28 -23.14
C ASP A 247 50.29 7.01 -22.71
N ARG A 248 50.71 5.74 -22.56
CA ARG A 248 52.11 5.38 -22.32
C ARG A 248 53.02 5.88 -23.43
N GLU A 249 52.61 5.71 -24.69
CA GLU A 249 53.39 6.18 -25.85
C GLU A 249 53.52 7.72 -25.83
N LYS A 250 52.41 8.41 -25.60
CA LYS A 250 52.38 9.89 -25.48
C LYS A 250 53.22 10.38 -24.30
N PHE A 251 53.20 9.67 -23.17
CA PHE A 251 54.00 9.98 -22.00
C PHE A 251 55.50 9.95 -22.32
N GLN A 252 55.96 8.92 -23.05
CA GLN A 252 57.35 8.82 -23.49
C GLN A 252 57.75 9.96 -24.44
N ILE A 253 56.85 10.39 -25.33
CA ILE A 253 57.10 11.53 -26.21
C ILE A 253 57.21 12.82 -25.38
N MET A 254 56.24 13.09 -24.49
CA MET A 254 56.23 14.29 -23.63
C MET A 254 57.51 14.43 -22.79
N GLN A 255 58.05 13.32 -22.27
CA GLN A 255 59.33 13.31 -21.56
C GLN A 255 60.51 13.71 -22.46
N LYS A 256 60.54 13.22 -23.71
CA LYS A 256 61.60 13.56 -24.68
C LYS A 256 61.59 15.05 -25.05
N VAL A 257 60.44 15.73 -24.93
CA VAL A 257 60.31 17.18 -25.18
C VAL A 257 60.51 18.04 -23.92
N GLY A 258 60.81 17.43 -22.76
CA GLY A 258 61.21 18.14 -21.53
C GLY A 258 60.08 18.44 -20.54
N LEU A 259 58.88 17.84 -20.69
CA LEU A 259 57.82 17.95 -19.69
C LEU A 259 58.17 17.17 -18.41
N ASP A 260 57.95 17.80 -17.25
CA ASP A 260 58.16 17.16 -15.96
C ASP A 260 57.12 16.06 -15.70
N GLN A 261 57.57 14.93 -15.13
CA GLN A 261 56.71 13.80 -14.81
C GLN A 261 55.56 14.16 -13.87
N LYS A 262 55.76 15.15 -12.99
CA LYS A 262 54.74 15.62 -12.06
C LYS A 262 53.57 16.28 -12.80
N MET A 263 53.87 17.15 -13.76
CA MET A 263 52.84 17.83 -14.56
C MET A 263 51.98 16.84 -15.33
N ILE A 264 52.61 15.81 -15.91
CA ILE A 264 51.89 14.79 -16.66
C ILE A 264 51.01 13.94 -15.73
N LYS A 265 51.52 13.49 -14.57
CA LYS A 265 50.74 12.72 -13.59
C LYS A 265 49.55 13.50 -13.04
N ASP A 266 49.71 14.78 -12.75
CA ASP A 266 48.64 15.63 -12.21
C ASP A 266 47.51 15.82 -13.23
N SER A 267 47.86 16.05 -14.51
CA SER A 267 46.88 16.16 -15.60
C SER A 267 46.07 14.86 -15.77
N THR A 268 46.76 13.72 -15.82
CA THR A 268 46.13 12.41 -15.94
C THR A 268 45.26 12.04 -14.74
N ARG A 269 45.68 12.41 -13.52
CA ARG A 269 44.90 12.17 -12.30
C ARG A 269 43.56 12.90 -12.34
N ILE A 270 43.56 14.16 -12.76
CA ILE A 270 42.33 14.97 -12.85
C ILE A 270 41.39 14.39 -13.92
N GLN A 271 41.92 13.99 -15.08
CA GLN A 271 41.13 13.37 -16.14
C GLN A 271 40.43 12.09 -15.65
N ILE A 272 41.16 11.21 -14.96
CA ILE A 272 40.58 9.97 -14.43
C ILE A 272 39.53 10.30 -13.37
N ILE A 273 39.76 11.23 -12.44
CA ILE A 273 38.77 11.60 -11.42
C ILE A 273 37.45 12.07 -12.06
N TRP A 274 37.51 12.96 -13.04
CA TRP A 274 36.31 13.46 -13.73
C TRP A 274 35.56 12.36 -14.46
N MET A 275 36.27 11.41 -15.06
CA MET A 275 35.65 10.29 -15.77
C MET A 275 34.79 9.41 -14.85
N PHE A 276 35.12 9.31 -13.57
CA PHE A 276 34.37 8.54 -12.58
C PHE A 276 33.35 9.37 -11.79
N PHE A 277 33.64 10.64 -11.55
CA PHE A 277 32.73 11.53 -10.82
C PHE A 277 31.51 11.93 -11.67
N LEU A 278 31.71 12.19 -12.97
CA LEU A 278 30.65 12.65 -13.86
C LEU A 278 29.48 11.66 -13.98
N PRO A 279 29.70 10.33 -14.13
CA PRO A 279 28.61 9.35 -14.11
C PRO A 279 27.80 9.38 -12.81
N ILE A 280 28.44 9.46 -11.64
CA ILE A 280 27.74 9.49 -10.34
C ILE A 280 26.88 10.75 -10.24
N LEU A 281 27.45 11.91 -10.58
CA LEU A 281 26.71 13.17 -10.57
C LEU A 281 25.50 13.12 -11.51
N LEU A 282 25.68 12.61 -12.72
CA LEU A 282 24.61 12.47 -13.69
C LEU A 282 23.53 11.50 -13.21
N SER A 283 23.89 10.38 -12.57
CA SER A 283 22.93 9.45 -11.97
C SER A 283 22.11 10.10 -10.85
N ILE A 284 22.74 10.93 -10.01
CA ILE A 284 22.04 11.68 -8.95
C ILE A 284 21.05 12.70 -9.55
N ILE A 285 21.46 13.42 -10.60
CA ILE A 285 20.57 14.35 -11.31
C ILE A 285 19.41 13.58 -11.97
N HIS A 286 19.69 12.44 -12.60
CA HIS A 286 18.70 11.61 -13.27
C HIS A 286 17.64 11.07 -12.28
N ILE A 287 18.06 10.56 -11.12
CA ILE A 287 17.12 10.07 -10.10
C ILE A 287 16.33 11.21 -9.45
N ALA A 288 16.94 12.39 -9.29
CA ALA A 288 16.23 13.58 -8.80
C ALA A 288 15.11 14.01 -9.77
N PHE A 289 15.37 13.95 -11.08
CA PHE A 289 14.34 14.19 -12.10
C PHE A 289 13.26 13.10 -12.12
N ALA A 290 13.64 11.84 -11.93
CA ALA A 290 12.70 10.71 -11.92
C ALA A 290 11.85 10.63 -10.63
N TYR A 291 12.30 11.24 -9.53
CA TYR A 291 11.68 11.15 -8.21
C TYR A 291 10.15 11.40 -8.21
N PRO A 292 9.60 12.45 -8.86
CA PRO A 292 8.15 12.68 -8.84
C PRO A 292 7.35 11.54 -9.48
N ILE A 293 7.92 10.89 -10.51
CA ILE A 293 7.28 9.76 -11.19
C ILE A 293 7.34 8.53 -10.29
N ILE A 294 8.52 8.22 -9.73
CA ILE A 294 8.71 7.11 -8.80
C ILE A 294 7.76 7.23 -7.60
N GLN A 295 7.67 8.42 -7.00
CA GLN A 295 6.78 8.68 -5.87
C GLN A 295 5.31 8.40 -6.22
N LYS A 296 4.84 8.84 -7.39
CA LYS A 296 3.44 8.62 -7.80
C LYS A 296 3.14 7.14 -8.03
N ILE A 297 4.07 6.41 -8.69
CA ILE A 297 3.93 4.98 -8.91
C ILE A 297 3.84 4.25 -7.55
N LEU A 298 4.73 4.58 -6.60
CA LEU A 298 4.72 3.95 -5.28
C LEU A 298 3.45 4.23 -4.47
N VAL A 299 2.88 5.45 -4.59
CA VAL A 299 1.59 5.76 -3.97
C VAL A 299 0.45 4.89 -4.52
N ILE A 300 0.48 4.56 -5.82
CA ILE A 300 -0.49 3.62 -6.42
C ILE A 300 -0.35 2.21 -5.81
N PHE A 301 0.88 1.80 -5.47
CA PHE A 301 1.15 0.56 -4.75
C PHE A 301 0.90 0.66 -3.23
N GLY A 302 0.29 1.74 -2.74
CA GLY A 302 -0.03 1.93 -1.32
C GLY A 302 1.15 2.41 -0.47
N ILE A 303 2.31 2.73 -1.07
CA ILE A 303 3.48 3.22 -0.37
C ILE A 303 3.52 4.76 -0.46
N SER A 304 3.06 5.42 0.60
CA SER A 304 2.96 6.88 0.68
C SER A 304 4.03 7.55 1.55
N ASP A 305 4.86 6.76 2.26
CA ASP A 305 5.92 7.27 3.13
C ASP A 305 7.09 7.84 2.31
N LYS A 306 7.07 9.17 2.15
CA LYS A 306 8.12 9.94 1.46
C LYS A 306 9.48 9.81 2.15
N LYS A 307 9.52 9.73 3.48
CA LYS A 307 10.77 9.64 4.25
C LYS A 307 11.44 8.31 3.98
N LEU A 308 10.66 7.22 4.01
CA LEU A 308 11.15 5.89 3.67
C LEU A 308 11.69 5.85 2.24
N LEU A 309 10.97 6.42 1.27
CA LEU A 309 11.42 6.50 -0.12
C LEU A 309 12.77 7.23 -0.26
N ILE A 310 12.90 8.41 0.36
CA ILE A 310 14.15 9.19 0.30
C ILE A 310 15.31 8.42 0.94
N ILE A 311 15.10 7.79 2.10
CA ILE A 311 16.12 6.99 2.78
C ILE A 311 16.55 5.81 1.89
N SER A 312 15.62 5.13 1.24
CA SER A 312 15.91 4.03 0.32
C SER A 312 16.73 4.50 -0.89
N ILE A 313 16.35 5.62 -1.51
CA ILE A 313 17.10 6.23 -2.62
C ILE A 313 18.52 6.59 -2.19
N LEU A 314 18.68 7.27 -1.05
CA LEU A 314 19.99 7.63 -0.52
C LEU A 314 20.84 6.40 -0.22
N SER A 315 20.24 5.34 0.33
CA SER A 315 20.93 4.07 0.62
C SER A 315 21.49 3.44 -0.66
N VAL A 316 20.71 3.44 -1.74
CA VAL A 316 21.15 2.95 -3.05
C VAL A 316 22.26 3.83 -3.63
N VAL A 317 22.12 5.17 -3.57
CA VAL A 317 23.16 6.12 -4.04
C VAL A 317 24.48 5.91 -3.29
N VAL A 318 24.43 5.72 -1.97
CA VAL A 318 25.64 5.43 -1.16
C VAL A 318 26.25 4.10 -1.56
N ALA A 319 25.46 3.04 -1.69
CA ALA A 319 25.95 1.73 -2.11
C ALA A 319 26.62 1.77 -3.49
N PHE A 320 25.98 2.41 -4.48
CA PHE A 320 26.55 2.58 -5.82
C PHE A 320 27.80 3.46 -5.82
N SER A 321 27.83 4.54 -5.02
CA SER A 321 29.00 5.40 -4.90
C SER A 321 30.20 4.65 -4.33
N LEU A 322 29.99 3.76 -3.34
CA LEU A 322 31.03 2.89 -2.78
C LEU A 322 31.56 1.89 -3.81
N ILE A 323 30.67 1.28 -4.59
CA ILE A 323 31.06 0.37 -5.68
C ILE A 323 31.89 1.12 -6.73
N TYR A 324 31.42 2.28 -7.19
CA TYR A 324 32.15 3.10 -8.17
C TYR A 324 33.51 3.57 -7.64
N TYR A 325 33.59 3.94 -6.37
CA TYR A 325 34.86 4.29 -5.73
C TYR A 325 35.83 3.11 -5.73
N LEU A 326 35.36 1.89 -5.45
CA LEU A 326 36.17 0.69 -5.51
C LEU A 326 36.68 0.42 -6.92
N ILE A 327 35.81 0.56 -7.93
CA ILE A 327 36.17 0.42 -9.34
C ILE A 327 37.25 1.43 -9.71
N TYR A 328 37.04 2.72 -9.40
CA TYR A 328 38.03 3.79 -9.61
C TYR A 328 39.40 3.43 -9.02
N ARG A 329 39.43 2.95 -7.78
CA ARG A 329 40.68 2.58 -7.11
C ARG A 329 41.40 1.43 -7.82
N ILE A 330 40.66 0.42 -8.29
CA ILE A 330 41.22 -0.73 -9.01
C ILE A 330 41.75 -0.29 -10.38
N THR A 331 40.92 0.37 -11.17
CA THR A 331 41.26 0.72 -12.56
C THR A 331 42.32 1.80 -12.65
N SER A 332 42.30 2.81 -11.77
CA SER A 332 43.35 3.84 -11.75
C SER A 332 44.72 3.24 -11.40
N LYS A 333 44.78 2.29 -10.46
CA LYS A 333 46.02 1.57 -10.15
C LYS A 333 46.57 0.82 -11.37
N ILE A 334 45.69 0.16 -12.13
CA ILE A 334 46.06 -0.54 -13.36
C ILE A 334 46.57 0.45 -14.40
N TYR A 335 45.82 1.51 -14.67
CA TYR A 335 46.20 2.58 -15.58
C TYR A 335 47.59 3.15 -15.25
N TYR A 336 47.84 3.54 -13.99
CA TYR A 336 49.15 4.07 -13.58
C TYR A 336 50.29 3.06 -13.69
N THR A 337 49.99 1.76 -13.56
CA THR A 337 50.98 0.70 -13.74
C THR A 337 51.34 0.52 -15.22
N ILE A 338 50.39 0.74 -16.14
CA ILE A 338 50.61 0.62 -17.58
C ILE A 338 51.33 1.85 -18.14
N VAL A 339 50.96 3.06 -17.71
CA VAL A 339 51.56 4.32 -18.22
C VAL A 339 53.01 4.51 -17.76
N LYS A 340 53.38 3.97 -16.60
CA LYS A 340 54.76 3.93 -16.12
C LYS A 340 55.62 2.99 -16.99
#